data_AF-A0A2N5T0T5-F1
#
_entry.id   AF-A0A2N5T0T5-F1
#
_cell.length_a   1.000
_cell.length_b   1.000
_cell.length_c   1.000
_cell.angle_alpha   90.00
_cell.angle_beta   90.00
_cell.angle_gamma   90.00
#
_symmetry.space_group_name_H-M   'P 1'
#
loop_
_entity.id
_entity.type
_entity.pdbx_description
1 polymer ?
#
loop_
_entity_poly.entity_id
_entity_poly.type
_entity_poly.pdbx_seq_one_letter_code
_entity_poly.pdbx_strand_id
1 'polypeptide(L)'
;MVQSTTRDKWRASGILLLKKMLENPDLSLSAAIANKSIKRYGQVAKPLQLKTIVNLARGCNVMLLAGTGFGKSQILDLYHDLTPKESKAVIVVLNPLDALGDNQVLERKQAGFSEINLTNFYMCVWLMALTVL
;
A
#
# COMPACT_ATOMS: atom_id res chain seq x y z
N MET A 1 -25.23 -17.83 -17.61
CA MET A 1 -24.61 -16.58 -18.10
C MET A 1 -24.71 -15.57 -16.95
N VAL A 2 -23.67 -15.45 -16.12
CA VAL A 2 -23.71 -14.55 -14.96
C VAL A 2 -23.44 -13.14 -15.45
N GLN A 3 -24.41 -12.25 -15.29
CA GLN A 3 -24.25 -10.84 -15.61
C GLN A 3 -23.27 -10.22 -14.62
N SER A 4 -22.07 -9.88 -15.10
CA SER A 4 -21.08 -9.11 -14.35
C SER A 4 -21.65 -7.74 -14.02
N THR A 5 -21.62 -7.36 -12.75
CA THR A 5 -22.15 -6.08 -12.28
C THR A 5 -21.16 -4.94 -12.54
N THR A 6 -21.62 -3.70 -12.54
CA THR A 6 -20.78 -2.50 -12.71
C THR A 6 -19.62 -2.43 -11.71
N ARG A 7 -19.75 -3.07 -10.55
CA ARG A 7 -18.72 -3.22 -9.50
C ARG A 7 -17.54 -4.11 -9.94
N ASP A 8 -17.81 -5.12 -10.76
CA ASP A 8 -16.79 -6.03 -11.30
C ASP A 8 -15.94 -5.34 -12.38
N LYS A 9 -16.52 -4.39 -13.11
CA LYS A 9 -15.81 -3.54 -14.08
C LYS A 9 -14.73 -2.65 -13.43
N TRP A 10 -15.01 -2.05 -12.26
CA TRP A 10 -14.02 -1.23 -11.55
C TRP A 10 -12.87 -2.05 -10.96
N ARG A 11 -13.16 -3.28 -10.50
CA ARG A 11 -12.13 -4.24 -10.07
C ARG A 11 -11.22 -4.70 -11.22
N ALA A 12 -11.74 -4.73 -12.45
CA ALA A 12 -10.99 -5.09 -13.64
C ALA A 12 -10.05 -3.99 -14.15
N SER A 13 -10.29 -2.72 -13.80
CA SER A 13 -9.47 -1.56 -14.19
C SER A 13 -8.37 -1.19 -13.19
N GLY A 14 -8.31 -1.86 -12.03
CA GLY A 14 -7.22 -1.70 -11.07
C GLY A 14 -5.97 -2.50 -11.45
N ILE A 15 -4.87 -2.25 -10.75
CA ILE A 15 -3.68 -3.10 -10.84
C ILE A 15 -4.06 -4.51 -10.40
N LEU A 16 -4.11 -5.44 -11.36
CA LEU A 16 -4.36 -6.84 -11.06
C LEU A 16 -3.07 -7.46 -10.53
N LEU A 17 -3.05 -7.78 -9.23
CA LEU A 17 -2.01 -8.63 -8.68
C LEU A 17 -2.03 -9.98 -9.39
N LEU A 18 -0.86 -10.61 -9.54
CA LEU A 18 -0.71 -11.87 -10.27
C LEU A 18 -1.80 -12.87 -9.87
N LYS A 19 -2.51 -13.42 -10.86
CA LYS A 19 -3.63 -14.35 -10.64
C LYS A 19 -3.28 -15.50 -9.69
N LYS A 20 -2.05 -16.01 -9.77
CA LYS A 20 -1.52 -17.04 -8.87
C LYS A 20 -1.54 -16.63 -7.39
N MET A 21 -1.33 -15.35 -7.07
CA MET A 21 -1.38 -14.83 -5.71
C MET A 21 -2.82 -14.71 -5.20
N LEU A 22 -3.76 -14.38 -6.09
CA LEU A 22 -5.19 -14.34 -5.79
C LEU A 22 -5.78 -15.74 -5.59
N GLU A 23 -5.23 -16.76 -6.26
CA GLU A 23 -5.68 -18.15 -6.12
C GLU A 23 -5.05 -18.87 -4.91
N ASN A 24 -3.89 -18.40 -4.42
CA ASN A 24 -3.22 -19.00 -3.27
C ASN A 24 -4.00 -18.81 -1.96
N PRO A 25 -4.01 -19.80 -1.05
CA PRO A 25 -4.55 -19.63 0.31
C PRO A 25 -3.81 -18.52 1.09
N ASP A 26 -4.51 -17.82 1.97
CA ASP A 26 -3.96 -16.69 2.75
C ASP A 26 -2.70 -17.07 3.56
N LEU A 27 -2.66 -18.30 4.12
CA LEU A 27 -1.48 -18.79 4.85
C LEU A 27 -0.25 -18.91 3.94
N SER A 28 -0.43 -19.43 2.73
CA SER A 28 0.65 -19.59 1.74
C SER A 28 1.12 -18.23 1.24
N LEU A 29 0.19 -17.32 0.96
CA LEU A 29 0.50 -15.94 0.56
C LEU A 29 1.26 -15.20 1.67
N SER A 30 0.81 -15.30 2.91
CA SER A 30 1.47 -14.70 4.08
C SER A 30 2.90 -15.23 4.25
N ALA A 31 3.12 -16.54 4.12
CA ALA A 31 4.45 -17.13 4.20
C ALA A 31 5.38 -16.65 3.07
N ALA A 32 4.87 -16.53 1.85
CA ALA A 32 5.62 -15.99 0.72
C ALA A 32 6.02 -14.51 0.95
N ILE A 33 5.12 -13.69 1.48
CA ILE A 33 5.39 -12.29 1.83
C ILE A 33 6.42 -12.21 2.96
N ALA A 34 6.30 -13.03 4.00
CA ALA A 34 7.24 -13.07 5.12
C ALA A 34 8.67 -13.41 4.65
N ASN A 35 8.80 -14.43 3.80
CA ASN A 35 10.09 -14.80 3.20
C ASN A 35 10.68 -13.67 2.35
N LYS A 36 9.83 -12.93 1.62
CA LYS A 36 10.26 -11.77 0.83
C LYS A 36 10.74 -10.62 1.72
N SER A 37 10.06 -10.36 2.84
CA SER A 37 10.47 -9.35 3.82
C SER A 37 11.87 -9.61 4.37
N ILE A 38 12.14 -10.85 4.78
CA ILE A 38 13.45 -11.24 5.31
C ILE A 38 14.54 -11.06 4.26
N LYS A 39 14.30 -11.49 3.02
CA LYS A 39 15.28 -11.37 1.93
C LYS A 39 15.62 -9.92 1.57
N ARG A 40 14.63 -9.02 1.61
CA ARG A 40 14.81 -7.63 1.17
C ARG A 40 15.29 -6.71 2.30
N TYR A 41 14.78 -6.88 3.51
CA TYR A 41 14.98 -5.94 4.61
C TYR A 41 15.76 -6.55 5.79
N GLY A 42 16.08 -7.85 5.74
CA GLY A 42 16.69 -8.56 6.87
C GLY A 42 15.79 -8.67 8.10
N GLN A 43 14.51 -8.28 7.98
CA GLN A 43 13.57 -8.19 9.09
C GLN A 43 12.34 -9.06 8.84
N VAL A 44 11.91 -9.74 9.91
CA VAL A 44 10.67 -10.51 9.93
C VAL A 44 9.49 -9.54 10.00
N ALA A 45 8.58 -9.63 9.03
CA ALA A 45 7.35 -8.85 9.04
C ALA A 45 6.47 -9.25 10.22
N LYS A 46 5.93 -8.27 10.93
CA LYS A 46 5.02 -8.49 12.07
C LYS A 46 3.71 -9.14 11.59
N PRO A 47 3.06 -9.98 12.42
CA PRO A 47 1.81 -10.65 12.02
C PRO A 47 0.71 -9.69 11.54
N LEU A 48 0.58 -8.52 12.17
CA LEU A 48 -0.41 -7.52 11.77
C LEU A 48 -0.05 -6.84 10.45
N GLN A 49 1.24 -6.64 10.14
CA GLN A 49 1.67 -6.15 8.82
C GLN A 49 1.33 -7.17 7.73
N LEU A 50 1.62 -8.45 7.95
CA LEU A 50 1.27 -9.53 7.03
C LEU A 50 -0.23 -9.62 6.77
N LYS A 51 -1.04 -9.56 7.84
CA LYS A 51 -2.50 -9.54 7.73
C LYS A 51 -2.99 -8.34 6.91
N THR A 52 -2.42 -7.16 7.12
CA THR A 52 -2.75 -5.96 6.34
C THR A 52 -2.42 -6.17 4.86
N ILE A 53 -1.21 -6.64 4.53
CA ILE A 53 -0.78 -6.84 3.14
C ILE A 53 -1.63 -7.89 2.43
N VAL A 54 -1.97 -8.99 3.10
CA VAL A 54 -2.85 -10.02 2.53
C VAL A 54 -4.22 -9.43 2.19
N ASN A 55 -4.83 -8.67 3.11
CA ASN A 55 -6.12 -8.03 2.84
C ASN A 55 -6.04 -7.00 1.70
N LEU A 56 -4.98 -6.19 1.65
CA LEU A 56 -4.73 -5.27 0.53
C LEU A 56 -4.56 -6.05 -0.80
N ALA A 57 -3.89 -7.21 -0.76
CA ALA A 57 -3.71 -8.07 -1.92
C ALA A 57 -5.02 -8.71 -2.41
N ARG A 58 -6.01 -8.87 -1.53
CA ARG A 58 -7.38 -9.26 -1.88
C ARG A 58 -8.23 -8.11 -2.44
N GLY A 59 -7.67 -6.90 -2.54
CA GLY A 59 -8.40 -5.70 -2.96
C GLY A 59 -9.38 -5.20 -1.89
N CYS A 60 -9.14 -5.52 -0.62
CA CYS A 60 -9.90 -4.97 0.50
C CYS A 60 -9.36 -3.60 0.90
N ASN A 61 -10.25 -2.70 1.28
CA ASN A 61 -9.88 -1.47 1.98
C ASN A 61 -9.54 -1.82 3.44
N VAL A 62 -8.36 -1.41 3.92
CA VAL A 62 -7.87 -1.76 5.25
C VAL A 62 -7.58 -0.49 6.05
N MET A 63 -8.13 -0.41 7.26
CA MET A 63 -7.74 0.60 8.24
C MET A 63 -6.82 -0.06 9.28
N LEU A 64 -5.61 0.46 9.43
CA LEU A 64 -4.62 -0.04 10.39
C LEU A 64 -4.38 1.00 11.47
N LEU A 65 -4.73 0.66 12.72
CA LEU A 65 -4.33 1.44 13.89
C LEU A 65 -2.97 0.95 14.39
N ALA A 66 -1.95 1.78 14.26
CA ALA A 66 -0.59 1.45 14.65
C ALA A 66 0.17 2.68 15.16
N GLY A 67 0.91 2.52 16.25
CA GLY A 67 1.74 3.58 16.84
C GLY A 67 2.94 3.97 15.98
N THR A 68 3.66 4.99 16.43
CA THR A 68 4.97 5.37 15.87
C THR A 68 5.97 4.22 16.07
N GLY A 69 6.88 4.02 15.11
CA GLY A 69 7.85 2.91 15.15
C GLY A 69 7.26 1.52 14.82
N PHE A 70 5.96 1.43 14.50
CA PHE A 70 5.37 0.14 14.13
C PHE A 70 5.97 -0.46 12.84
N GLY A 71 6.50 0.39 11.94
CA GLY A 71 6.97 -0.01 10.62
C GLY A 71 5.86 0.09 9.56
N LYS A 72 5.12 1.21 9.56
CA LYS A 72 4.03 1.45 8.59
C LYS A 72 4.57 1.51 7.14
N SER A 73 5.74 2.10 6.93
CA SER A 73 6.39 2.17 5.61
C SER A 73 6.69 0.80 5.02
N GLN A 74 7.07 -0.18 5.85
CA GLN A 74 7.37 -1.55 5.40
C GLN A 74 6.14 -2.26 4.79
N ILE A 75 4.92 -1.95 5.27
CA ILE A 75 3.68 -2.48 4.68
C ILE A 75 3.56 -2.04 3.24
N LEU A 76 3.85 -0.75 3.00
CA LEU A 76 3.72 -0.13 1.70
C LEU A 76 4.72 -0.69 0.71
N ASP A 77 5.97 -0.87 1.15
CA ASP A 77 7.03 -1.38 0.31
C ASP A 77 6.79 -2.85 -0.06
N LEU A 78 6.37 -3.67 0.91
CA LEU A 78 6.02 -5.06 0.66
C LEU A 78 4.81 -5.18 -0.28
N TYR A 79 3.83 -4.28 -0.18
CA TYR A 79 2.67 -4.26 -1.07
C TYR A 79 3.05 -3.83 -2.49
N HIS A 80 3.87 -2.79 -2.64
CA HIS A 80 4.46 -2.39 -3.93
C HIS A 80 5.15 -3.57 -4.60
N ASP A 81 5.89 -4.35 -3.83
CA ASP A 81 6.60 -5.52 -4.29
C ASP A 81 5.71 -6.68 -4.76
N LEU A 82 4.44 -6.73 -4.37
CA LEU A 82 3.48 -7.71 -4.88
C LEU A 82 2.99 -7.34 -6.29
N THR A 83 3.17 -6.09 -6.67
CA THR A 83 2.62 -5.54 -7.89
C THR A 83 3.49 -5.91 -9.10
N PRO A 84 2.89 -6.36 -10.23
CA PRO A 84 3.66 -6.65 -11.44
C PRO A 84 4.43 -5.41 -11.92
N LYS A 85 5.71 -5.56 -12.26
CA LYS A 85 6.56 -4.43 -12.69
C LYS A 85 6.06 -3.79 -13.99
N GLU A 86 5.42 -4.60 -14.85
CA GLU A 86 4.85 -4.21 -16.14
C GLU A 86 3.68 -3.23 -15.97
N SER A 87 3.01 -3.27 -14.81
CA SER A 87 1.87 -2.38 -14.52
C SER A 87 2.28 -0.93 -14.26
N LYS A 88 3.57 -0.65 -14.02
CA LYS A 88 4.08 0.68 -13.62
C LYS A 88 3.25 1.30 -12.49
N ALA A 89 2.86 0.47 -11.54
CA ALA A 89 2.01 0.89 -10.44
C ALA A 89 2.60 2.03 -9.64
N VAL A 90 1.73 2.98 -9.29
CA VAL A 90 2.07 4.11 -8.44
C VAL A 90 1.28 3.98 -7.17
N ILE A 91 1.98 4.08 -6.04
CA ILE A 91 1.39 4.14 -4.72
C ILE A 91 1.43 5.60 -4.26
N VAL A 92 0.27 6.12 -3.89
CA VAL A 92 0.13 7.48 -3.37
C VAL A 92 -0.01 7.42 -1.85
N VAL A 93 0.86 8.14 -1.14
CA VAL A 93 0.82 8.31 0.31
C VAL A 93 0.46 9.75 0.60
N LEU A 94 -0.65 9.95 1.31
CA LEU A 94 -1.07 11.28 1.77
C LEU A 94 -0.51 11.50 3.17
N ASN A 95 0.43 12.43 3.28
CA ASN A 95 1.01 12.84 4.55
C ASN A 95 0.50 14.23 4.93
N PRO A 96 0.12 14.46 6.20
CA PRO A 96 -0.35 15.76 6.66
C PRO A 96 0.78 16.79 6.85
N LEU A 97 2.04 16.37 6.80
CA LEU A 97 3.20 17.22 7.05
C LEU A 97 4.27 16.99 5.97
N ASP A 98 4.72 18.09 5.35
CA ASP A 98 5.74 18.04 4.29
C ASP A 98 7.07 17.46 4.78
N ALA A 99 7.53 17.91 5.96
CA ALA A 99 8.76 17.41 6.56
C ALA A 99 8.76 15.89 6.80
N LEU A 100 7.58 15.30 7.07
CA LEU A 100 7.44 13.86 7.18
C LEU A 100 7.56 13.16 5.82
N GLY A 101 6.97 13.76 4.77
CA GLY A 101 7.12 13.28 3.40
C GLY A 101 8.56 13.31 2.91
N ASP A 102 9.29 14.40 3.18
CA ASP A 102 10.69 14.54 2.77
C ASP A 102 11.59 13.47 3.40
N ASN A 103 11.42 13.20 4.69
CA ASN A 103 12.16 12.14 5.39
C ASN A 103 11.87 10.76 4.77
N GLN A 104 10.60 10.47 4.46
CA GLN A 104 10.23 9.20 3.83
C GLN A 104 10.86 9.07 2.43
N VAL A 105 10.82 10.12 1.61
CA VAL A 105 11.45 10.10 0.29
C VAL A 105 12.95 9.83 0.38
N LEU A 106 13.63 10.43 1.36
CA LEU A 106 15.05 10.18 1.59
C LEU A 106 15.32 8.70 1.94
N GLU A 107 14.58 8.16 2.91
CA GLU A 107 14.70 6.76 3.34
C GLU A 107 14.45 5.77 2.20
N ARG A 108 13.44 6.05 1.35
CA ARG A 108 13.06 5.14 0.27
C ARG A 108 13.99 5.18 -0.93
N LYS A 109 14.54 6.35 -1.26
CA LYS A 109 15.62 6.47 -2.24
C LYS A 109 16.84 5.66 -1.82
N GLN A 110 17.19 5.68 -0.53
CA GLN A 110 18.27 4.84 0.02
C GLN A 110 17.94 3.34 -0.08
N ALA A 111 16.66 2.96 0.07
CA ALA A 111 16.18 1.59 -0.14
C ALA A 111 15.99 1.18 -1.63
N GLY A 112 16.41 2.05 -2.57
CA GLY A 112 16.38 1.77 -4.01
C GLY A 112 15.02 1.94 -4.68
N PHE A 113 14.06 2.61 -4.04
CA PHE A 113 12.78 2.97 -4.65
C PHE A 113 12.85 4.30 -5.39
N SER A 114 12.04 4.43 -6.43
CA SER A 114 11.78 5.72 -7.09
C SER A 114 10.60 6.38 -6.40
N GLU A 115 10.87 7.39 -5.57
CA GLU A 115 9.84 8.16 -4.87
C GLU A 115 10.06 9.67 -5.06
N ILE A 116 8.95 10.39 -5.16
CA ILE A 116 8.90 11.84 -5.27
C ILE A 116 7.94 12.38 -4.22
N ASN A 117 8.34 13.44 -3.51
CA ASN A 117 7.42 14.20 -2.70
C ASN A 117 6.71 15.20 -3.61
N LEU A 118 5.39 15.11 -3.68
CA LEU A 118 4.58 16.09 -4.40
C LEU A 118 4.21 17.21 -3.44
N THR A 119 5.17 18.08 -3.14
CA THR A 119 4.87 19.34 -2.44
C THR A 119 4.03 20.22 -3.36
N ASN A 120 2.96 20.81 -2.80
CA ASN A 120 1.98 21.67 -3.51
C ASN A 120 0.93 20.96 -4.38
N PHE A 121 0.51 19.75 -4.01
CA PHE A 121 -0.82 19.30 -4.44
C PHE A 121 -1.87 20.09 -3.63
N TYR A 122 -2.24 21.28 -4.09
CA TYR A 122 -3.47 21.94 -3.63
C TYR A 122 -4.65 21.09 -4.10
N MET A 123 -4.89 19.96 -3.42
CA MET A 123 -6.19 19.33 -3.53
C MET A 123 -7.15 20.31 -2.88
N CYS A 124 -7.91 21.06 -3.68
CA CYS A 124 -8.97 21.96 -3.21
C CYS A 124 -10.08 21.15 -2.54
N VAL A 125 -9.83 20.58 -1.38
CA VAL A 125 -10.87 20.22 -0.42
C VAL A 125 -11.10 21.48 0.39
N TRP A 126 -11.93 22.38 -0.14
CA TRP A 126 -12.54 23.43 0.67
C TRP A 126 -13.47 22.74 1.68
N LEU A 127 -12.95 22.35 2.84
CA LEU A 127 -13.79 22.06 3.99
C LEU A 127 -14.02 23.39 4.73
N MET A 128 -14.98 24.18 4.24
CA MET A 128 -15.58 25.21 5.08
C MET A 128 -16.40 24.50 6.15
N ALA A 129 -15.86 24.38 7.36
CA ALA A 129 -16.65 24.26 8.56
C ALA A 129 -16.35 25.50 9.43
N LEU A 130 -16.94 26.62 9.01
CA LEU A 130 -17.19 27.74 9.90
C LEU A 130 -18.45 27.38 10.70
N THR A 131 -18.28 27.03 11.97
CA THR A 131 -19.35 27.27 12.95
C THR A 131 -18.71 27.87 14.19
N VAL A 132 -18.73 29.20 14.22
CA VAL A 132 -18.77 29.96 15.46
C VAL A 132 -20.18 29.78 16.03
N LEU A 133 -20.27 29.19 17.22
CA LEU A 133 -21.09 29.65 18.34
C LEU A 133 -20.60 28.97 19.62
#